data_AF-A0AB38YNA0-F1
#
_entry.id   AF-A0AB38YNA0-F1
#
_cell.length_a   1.000
_cell.length_b   1.000
_cell.length_c   1.000
_cell.angle_alpha   90.00
_cell.angle_beta   90.00
_cell.angle_gamma   90.00
#
_symmetry.space_group_name_H-M   'P 1'
#
loop_
_entity.id
_entity.type
_entity.pdbx_description
1 polymer ?
#
loop_
_entity_poly.entity_id
_entity_poly.type
_entity_poly.pdbx_seq_one_letter_code
_entity_poly.pdbx_strand_id
1 'polypeptide(L)'
;MVTGLEIKNLIQSHEYKRLLDKAEHEYGIKIYDNDESISQECNSIANEINKSGLTPELILDFIIENDKLVFNFSKLKISKLSEDYCDFEEDEEDSDDIILIGQAKTFLIVNSIEILLLRKSEKDLINFLKAIKIPSYKKYAKELFEFYQESLKIY
;
A
#
# COMPACT_ATOMS: atom_id res chain seq x y z
N MET A 1 18.40 4.64 10.89
CA MET A 1 18.10 4.58 9.44
C MET A 1 17.65 3.16 9.18
N VAL A 2 16.45 3.00 8.66
CA VAL A 2 15.84 1.69 8.38
C VAL A 2 16.51 1.05 7.18
N THR A 3 16.74 -0.26 7.25
CA THR A 3 17.40 -1.07 6.23
C THR A 3 16.42 -2.05 5.58
N GLY A 4 16.74 -2.52 4.37
CA GLY A 4 15.93 -3.57 3.72
C GLY A 4 15.89 -4.88 4.50
N LEU A 5 16.93 -5.19 5.30
CA LEU A 5 16.91 -6.36 6.17
C LEU A 5 15.87 -6.25 7.29
N GLU A 6 15.73 -5.07 7.90
CA GLU A 6 14.69 -4.82 8.90
C GLU A 6 13.29 -5.00 8.30
N ILE A 7 13.06 -4.50 7.08
CA ILE A 7 11.78 -4.69 6.38
C ILE A 7 11.55 -6.14 6.02
N LYS A 8 12.58 -6.86 5.56
CA LYS A 8 12.50 -8.29 5.28
C LYS A 8 12.12 -9.09 6.53
N ASN A 9 12.73 -8.76 7.67
CA ASN A 9 12.41 -9.40 8.94
C ASN A 9 10.98 -9.08 9.39
N LEU A 10 10.53 -7.82 9.20
CA LEU A 10 9.16 -7.39 9.51
C LEU A 10 8.13 -8.19 8.71
N ILE A 11 8.28 -8.27 7.38
CA ILE A 11 7.30 -9.00 6.55
C ILE A 11 7.34 -10.52 6.78
N GLN A 12 8.42 -11.03 7.38
CA GLN A 12 8.55 -12.42 7.78
C GLN A 12 8.03 -12.69 9.20
N SER A 13 7.71 -11.65 9.97
CA SER A 13 7.18 -11.76 11.33
C SER A 13 5.82 -12.44 11.35
N HIS A 14 5.51 -13.09 12.47
CA HIS A 14 4.23 -13.77 12.64
C HIS A 14 3.05 -12.79 12.61
N GLU A 15 3.19 -11.60 13.20
CA GLU A 15 2.12 -10.61 13.20
C GLU A 15 1.83 -10.10 11.79
N TYR A 16 2.87 -9.78 11.02
CA TYR A 16 2.68 -9.25 9.67
C TYR A 16 2.12 -10.31 8.73
N LYS A 17 2.58 -11.57 8.81
CA LYS A 17 2.01 -12.66 8.03
C LYS A 17 0.53 -12.86 8.30
N ARG A 18 0.10 -12.80 9.57
CA ARG A 18 -1.32 -12.87 9.91
C ARG A 18 -2.14 -11.73 9.31
N LEU A 19 -1.58 -10.54 9.20
CA LEU A 19 -2.22 -9.39 8.54
C LEU A 19 -2.34 -9.59 7.03
N LEU A 20 -1.32 -10.18 6.38
CA LEU A 20 -1.39 -10.57 4.97
C LEU A 20 -2.45 -11.65 4.73
N ASP A 21 -2.47 -12.72 5.54
CA ASP A 21 -3.47 -13.78 5.46
C ASP A 21 -4.89 -13.21 5.61
N LYS A 22 -5.07 -12.27 6.54
CA LYS A 22 -6.34 -11.57 6.74
C LYS A 22 -6.72 -10.72 5.52
N ALA A 23 -5.79 -9.98 4.95
CA ALA A 23 -6.03 -9.18 3.75
C ALA A 23 -6.44 -10.05 2.55
N GLU A 24 -5.81 -11.22 2.39
CA GLU A 24 -6.12 -12.14 1.30
C GLU A 24 -7.46 -12.85 1.50
N HIS A 25 -7.68 -13.45 2.67
CA HIS A 25 -8.85 -14.30 2.91
C HIS A 25 -10.13 -13.54 3.28
N GLU A 26 -10.02 -12.44 4.03
CA GLU A 26 -11.19 -11.66 4.47
C GLU A 26 -11.52 -10.51 3.52
N TYR A 27 -10.51 -9.93 2.85
CA TYR A 27 -10.67 -8.75 2.00
C TYR A 27 -10.52 -9.04 0.50
N GLY A 28 -10.05 -10.24 0.13
CA GLY A 28 -9.89 -10.67 -1.26
C GLY A 28 -8.72 -9.98 -1.97
N ILE A 29 -7.75 -9.46 -1.22
CA ILE A 29 -6.56 -8.82 -1.80
C ILE A 29 -5.59 -9.92 -2.20
N LYS A 30 -5.43 -10.16 -3.50
CA LYS A 30 -4.45 -11.13 -4.02
C LYS A 30 -3.03 -10.65 -3.70
N ILE A 31 -2.21 -11.50 -3.12
CA ILE A 31 -0.81 -11.20 -2.80
C ILE A 31 0.10 -12.11 -3.61
N TYR A 32 1.09 -11.54 -4.30
CA TYR A 32 2.04 -12.35 -5.06
C TYR A 32 3.13 -12.92 -4.17
N ASP A 33 3.41 -14.21 -4.37
CA ASP A 33 4.59 -14.86 -3.82
C ASP A 33 5.76 -14.72 -4.79
N ASN A 34 6.36 -13.53 -4.84
CA ASN A 34 7.53 -13.26 -5.68
C ASN A 34 8.79 -13.03 -4.82
N ASP A 35 9.45 -14.13 -4.47
CA ASP A 35 10.66 -14.10 -3.63
C ASP A 35 11.90 -13.57 -4.37
N GLU A 36 11.91 -13.54 -5.72
CA GLU A 36 13.10 -13.10 -6.48
C GLU A 36 13.37 -11.59 -6.36
N SER A 37 12.32 -10.78 -6.26
CA SER A 37 12.44 -9.31 -6.16
C SER A 37 12.35 -8.77 -4.73
N ILE A 38 12.07 -9.62 -3.74
CA ILE A 38 11.72 -9.19 -2.38
C ILE A 38 12.80 -8.33 -1.71
N SER A 39 14.07 -8.59 -2.01
CA SER A 39 15.19 -7.83 -1.43
C SER A 39 15.27 -6.41 -1.99
N GLN A 40 14.99 -6.23 -3.29
CA GLN A 40 14.97 -4.89 -3.91
C GLN A 40 13.76 -4.10 -3.42
N GLU A 41 12.60 -4.75 -3.33
CA GLU A 41 11.39 -4.19 -2.76
C GLU A 41 11.61 -3.71 -1.32
N CYS A 42 12.15 -4.57 -0.45
CA CYS A 42 12.45 -4.21 0.94
C CYS A 42 13.41 -3.01 1.05
N ASN A 43 14.39 -2.89 0.15
CA ASN A 43 15.28 -1.72 0.11
C ASN A 43 14.54 -0.44 -0.33
N SER A 44 13.61 -0.53 -1.29
CA SER A 44 12.75 0.60 -1.68
C SER A 44 11.90 1.06 -0.51
N ILE A 45 11.22 0.12 0.16
CA ILE A 45 10.35 0.41 1.30
C ILE A 45 11.12 0.99 2.48
N ALA A 46 12.32 0.48 2.77
CA ALA A 46 13.19 1.06 3.78
C ALA A 46 13.53 2.54 3.47
N ASN A 47 13.81 2.86 2.20
CA ASN A 47 14.03 4.23 1.76
C ASN A 47 12.76 5.11 1.87
N GLU A 48 11.58 4.56 1.61
CA GLU A 48 10.31 5.26 1.81
C GLU A 48 10.07 5.57 3.28
N ILE A 49 10.26 4.60 4.18
CA ILE A 49 10.14 4.82 5.64
C ILE A 49 11.11 5.89 6.13
N ASN A 50 12.37 5.83 5.70
CA ASN A 50 13.36 6.85 6.05
C ASN A 50 12.94 8.25 5.57
N LYS A 51 12.26 8.36 4.42
CA LYS A 51 11.78 9.64 3.88
C LYS A 51 10.48 10.13 4.50
N SER A 52 9.63 9.23 5.00
CA SER A 52 8.41 9.61 5.73
C SER A 52 8.71 10.05 7.16
N GLY A 53 9.87 9.63 7.71
CA GLY A 53 10.24 9.89 9.10
C GLY A 53 9.48 9.04 10.11
N LEU A 54 8.84 7.95 9.65
CA LEU A 54 8.16 6.96 10.47
C LEU A 54 9.15 5.84 10.86
N THR A 55 8.72 4.94 11.75
CA THR A 55 9.48 3.73 12.10
C THR A 55 8.68 2.47 11.73
N PRO A 56 9.35 1.33 11.48
CA PRO A 56 8.67 0.06 11.19
C PRO A 56 7.70 -0.37 12.30
N GLU A 57 8.08 -0.13 13.57
CA GLU A 57 7.26 -0.47 14.74
C GLU A 57 5.96 0.35 14.75
N LEU A 58 6.06 1.68 14.58
CA LEU A 58 4.89 2.56 14.51
C LEU A 58 3.94 2.16 13.37
N ILE A 59 4.50 1.74 12.23
CA ILE A 59 3.70 1.29 11.08
C ILE A 59 3.01 -0.03 11.40
N LEU A 60 3.71 -1.01 12.00
CA LEU A 60 3.12 -2.29 12.36
C LEU A 60 2.01 -2.11 13.40
N ASP A 61 2.26 -1.36 14.47
CA ASP A 61 1.28 -1.06 15.51
C ASP A 61 0.04 -0.40 14.91
N PHE A 62 0.25 0.57 14.00
CA PHE A 62 -0.85 1.22 13.29
C PHE A 62 -1.69 0.23 12.49
N ILE A 63 -1.06 -0.69 11.74
CA ILE A 63 -1.79 -1.71 10.96
C ILE A 63 -2.58 -2.63 11.90
N ILE A 64 -1.98 -3.08 13.01
CA ILE A 64 -2.64 -3.97 13.97
C ILE A 64 -3.88 -3.29 14.59
N GLU A 65 -3.76 -2.02 14.96
CA GLU A 65 -4.85 -1.26 15.59
C GLU A 65 -5.95 -0.82 14.60
N ASN A 66 -5.60 -0.68 13.30
CA ASN A 66 -6.46 -0.07 12.30
C ASN A 66 -6.57 -0.94 11.03
N ASP A 67 -6.50 -2.26 11.16
CA ASP A 67 -6.40 -3.19 10.03
C ASP A 67 -7.53 -3.00 9.01
N LYS A 68 -8.78 -2.86 9.46
CA LYS A 68 -9.95 -2.58 8.60
C LYS A 68 -9.75 -1.34 7.74
N LEU A 69 -9.25 -0.25 8.33
CA LEU A 69 -9.00 1.00 7.63
C LEU A 69 -7.93 0.79 6.56
N VAL A 70 -6.82 0.14 6.91
CA VAL A 70 -5.72 -0.15 5.98
C VAL A 70 -6.20 -1.02 4.82
N PHE A 71 -6.99 -2.06 5.09
CA PHE A 71 -7.51 -2.96 4.06
C PHE A 71 -8.54 -2.28 3.16
N ASN A 72 -9.48 -1.50 3.71
CA ASN A 72 -10.45 -0.73 2.91
C ASN A 72 -9.74 0.27 2.00
N PHE A 73 -8.78 1.01 2.54
CA PHE A 73 -7.96 1.93 1.76
C PHE A 73 -7.20 1.22 0.64
N SER A 74 -6.60 0.07 0.96
CA SER A 74 -5.88 -0.75 -0.02
C SER A 74 -6.79 -1.20 -1.16
N LYS A 75 -8.01 -1.67 -0.85
CA LYS A 75 -8.97 -2.09 -1.88
C LYS A 75 -9.37 -0.95 -2.80
N LEU A 76 -9.73 0.21 -2.27
CA LEU A 76 -10.11 1.37 -3.06
C LEU A 76 -8.98 1.78 -4.03
N LYS A 77 -7.76 1.81 -3.52
CA LYS A 77 -6.56 2.11 -4.32
C LYS A 77 -6.32 1.07 -5.43
N ILE A 78 -6.46 -0.22 -5.12
CA ILE A 78 -6.31 -1.31 -6.11
C ILE A 78 -7.42 -1.25 -7.17
N SER A 79 -8.66 -1.01 -6.77
CA SER A 79 -9.80 -0.89 -7.69
C SER A 79 -9.59 0.25 -8.70
N LYS A 80 -9.12 1.42 -8.25
CA LYS A 80 -8.80 2.52 -9.17
C LYS A 80 -7.71 2.15 -10.17
N LEU A 81 -6.64 1.48 -9.71
CA LEU A 81 -5.56 1.03 -10.59
C LEU A 81 -6.04 0.01 -11.61
N SER A 82 -6.99 -0.85 -11.24
CA SER A 82 -7.61 -1.83 -12.14
C SER A 82 -8.47 -1.15 -13.20
N GLU A 83 -9.31 -0.18 -12.82
CA GLU A 83 -10.10 0.61 -13.76
C GLU A 83 -9.20 1.32 -14.77
N ASP A 84 -8.16 1.99 -14.27
CA ASP A 84 -7.21 2.71 -15.12
C ASP A 84 -6.51 1.74 -16.10
N TYR A 85 -6.27 0.48 -15.72
CA TYR A 85 -5.69 -0.54 -16.60
C TYR A 85 -6.67 -1.05 -17.66
N CYS A 86 -7.93 -1.30 -17.29
CA CYS A 86 -8.98 -1.73 -18.23
C CYS A 86 -9.25 -0.67 -19.30
N ASP A 87 -9.13 0.62 -18.96
CA ASP A 87 -9.27 1.73 -19.93
C ASP A 87 -8.16 1.75 -21.01
N PHE A 88 -7.05 1.02 -20.82
CA PHE A 88 -5.96 0.93 -21.81
C PHE A 88 -6.02 -0.31 -22.71
N GLU A 89 -6.82 -1.33 -22.37
CA GLU A 89 -6.94 -2.59 -23.13
C GLU A 89 -8.25 -2.66 -23.94
N GLU A 90 -8.59 -1.61 -24.71
CA GLU A 90 -9.62 -1.69 -25.76
C GLU A 90 -9.09 -2.37 -27.05
N ASP A 91 -8.41 -3.52 -26.95
CA ASP A 91 -8.14 -4.38 -28.11
C ASP A 91 -8.23 -5.87 -27.71
N GLU A 92 -9.34 -6.46 -28.14
CA GLU A 92 -9.64 -7.89 -28.35
C GLU A 92 -9.84 -8.85 -27.15
N GLU A 93 -11.00 -9.52 -27.25
CA GLU A 93 -11.45 -10.77 -26.61
C GLU A 93 -12.19 -10.70 -25.26
N ASP A 94 -13.45 -11.17 -25.33
CA ASP A 94 -14.38 -11.47 -24.24
C ASP A 94 -13.71 -12.31 -23.12
N SER A 95 -13.04 -11.65 -22.18
CA SER A 95 -12.80 -12.21 -20.86
C SER A 95 -13.43 -11.30 -19.82
N ASP A 96 -14.46 -11.81 -19.13
CA ASP A 96 -14.97 -11.27 -17.86
C ASP A 96 -13.93 -11.42 -16.72
N ASP A 97 -12.64 -11.57 -17.06
CA ASP A 97 -11.56 -11.74 -16.11
C ASP A 97 -11.15 -10.35 -15.63
N ILE A 98 -11.74 -9.92 -14.51
CA ILE A 98 -11.22 -8.81 -13.71
C ILE A 98 -9.72 -9.07 -13.51
N ILE A 99 -8.87 -8.24 -14.09
CA ILE A 99 -7.41 -8.29 -13.89
C ILE A 99 -7.17 -8.01 -12.41
N LEU A 100 -7.04 -9.08 -11.61
CA LEU A 100 -6.62 -8.96 -10.22
C LEU A 100 -5.15 -8.55 -10.20
N ILE A 101 -4.90 -7.24 -10.10
CA ILE A 101 -3.59 -6.66 -9.82
C ILE A 101 -3.16 -7.15 -8.43
N GLY A 102 -2.40 -8.23 -8.39
CA GLY A 102 -1.88 -8.75 -7.13
C GLY A 102 -0.88 -7.79 -6.51
N GLN A 103 -0.80 -7.81 -5.19
CA GLN A 103 0.00 -6.89 -4.40
C GLN A 103 1.28 -7.55 -3.92
N ALA A 104 2.35 -6.76 -3.84
CA ALA A 104 3.59 -7.22 -3.26
C ALA A 104 3.46 -7.31 -1.73
N LYS A 105 4.22 -8.19 -1.06
CA LYS A 105 4.07 -8.45 0.39
C LYS A 105 4.23 -7.19 1.24
N THR A 106 4.90 -6.16 0.76
CA THR A 106 5.09 -4.90 1.50
C THR A 106 3.94 -3.90 1.38
N PHE A 107 2.87 -4.20 0.62
CA PHE A 107 1.83 -3.20 0.30
C PHE A 107 1.15 -2.57 1.54
N LEU A 108 0.95 -3.34 2.61
CA LEU A 108 0.37 -2.81 3.86
C LEU A 108 1.25 -1.74 4.48
N ILE A 109 2.57 -1.86 4.35
CA ILE A 109 3.54 -0.86 4.83
C ILE A 109 3.38 0.44 4.04
N VAL A 110 3.38 0.35 2.70
CA VAL A 110 3.24 1.52 1.81
C VAL A 110 1.95 2.28 2.09
N ASN A 111 0.82 1.56 2.10
CA ASN A 111 -0.49 2.16 2.30
C ASN A 111 -0.61 2.77 3.71
N SER A 112 0.02 2.16 4.71
CA SER A 112 0.04 2.70 6.07
C SER A 112 0.87 3.97 6.21
N ILE A 113 2.01 4.08 5.49
CA ILE A 113 2.79 5.32 5.42
C ILE A 113 1.90 6.46 4.88
N GLU A 114 1.20 6.21 3.78
CA GLU A 114 0.32 7.20 3.15
C GLU A 114 -0.80 7.64 4.11
N ILE A 115 -1.48 6.69 4.76
CA ILE A 115 -2.56 6.99 5.73
C ILE A 115 -2.02 7.78 6.93
N LEU A 116 -0.88 7.38 7.51
CA LEU A 116 -0.28 8.08 8.64
C LEU A 116 0.10 9.51 8.29
N LEU A 117 0.61 9.75 7.08
CA LEU A 117 0.94 11.10 6.60
C LEU A 117 -0.31 11.93 6.33
N LEU A 118 -1.37 11.34 5.76
CA LEU A 118 -2.68 11.99 5.58
C LEU A 118 -3.29 12.44 6.92
N ARG A 119 -3.20 11.59 7.95
CA ARG A 119 -3.66 11.93 9.32
C ARG A 119 -2.89 13.08 9.94
N LYS A 120 -1.63 13.26 9.57
CA LYS A 120 -0.78 14.33 10.07
C LYS A 120 -1.05 15.65 9.36
N SER A 121 -0.86 15.70 8.04
CA SER A 121 -1.27 16.84 7.20
C SER A 121 -1.12 16.52 5.70
N GLU A 122 -1.92 17.17 4.85
CA GLU A 122 -1.77 17.11 3.39
C GLU A 122 -0.34 17.51 2.95
N LYS A 123 0.26 18.49 3.64
CA LYS A 123 1.61 18.97 3.35
C LYS A 123 2.67 17.88 3.58
N ASP A 124 2.53 17.08 4.64
CA ASP A 124 3.45 15.99 4.94
C ASP A 124 3.38 14.91 3.85
N LEU A 125 2.17 14.52 3.43
CA LEU A 125 1.99 13.57 2.33
C LEU A 125 2.62 14.11 1.03
N ILE A 126 2.32 15.34 0.64
CA ILE A 126 2.85 15.95 -0.59
C ILE A 126 4.38 15.98 -0.58
N ASN A 127 4.98 16.33 0.55
CA ASN A 127 6.44 16.35 0.69
C ASN A 127 7.05 14.94 0.57
N PHE A 128 6.41 13.94 1.19
CA PHE A 128 6.82 12.55 1.08
C PHE A 128 6.75 12.05 -0.37
N LEU A 129 5.61 12.20 -1.04
CA LEU A 129 5.42 11.77 -2.43
C LEU A 129 6.42 12.42 -3.37
N LYS A 130 6.73 13.71 -3.14
CA LYS A 130 7.80 14.41 -3.87
C LYS A 130 9.18 13.82 -3.59
N ALA A 131 9.48 13.47 -2.34
CA ALA A 131 10.77 12.89 -1.95
C ALA A 131 10.99 11.49 -2.52
N ILE A 132 9.93 10.69 -2.68
CA ILE A 132 9.97 9.37 -3.34
C ILE A 132 9.79 9.47 -4.87
N LYS A 133 9.72 10.69 -5.41
CA LYS A 133 9.68 11.02 -6.85
C LYS A 133 8.44 10.49 -7.58
N ILE A 134 7.29 10.47 -6.92
CA ILE A 134 6.02 10.12 -7.59
C ILE A 134 5.65 11.19 -8.63
N PRO A 135 5.43 10.81 -9.90
CA PRO A 135 4.92 11.72 -10.91
C PRO A 135 3.55 12.27 -10.52
N SER A 136 3.23 13.50 -10.91
CA SER A 136 1.93 14.11 -10.61
C SER A 136 1.52 14.05 -9.13
N TYR A 137 2.50 14.05 -8.20
CA TYR A 137 2.31 13.82 -6.76
C TYR A 137 1.19 14.65 -6.11
N LYS A 138 0.88 15.86 -6.62
CA LYS A 138 -0.24 16.67 -6.12
C LYS A 138 -1.62 16.11 -6.51
N LYS A 139 -1.74 15.57 -7.73
CA LYS A 139 -2.97 14.89 -8.18
C LYS A 139 -3.15 13.61 -7.37
N TYR A 140 -2.08 12.83 -7.27
CA TYR A 140 -2.07 11.60 -6.49
C TYR A 140 -2.41 11.82 -5.01
N ALA A 141 -1.88 12.88 -4.38
CA ALA A 141 -2.23 13.22 -3.00
C ALA A 141 -3.73 13.48 -2.79
N LYS A 142 -4.42 14.05 -3.79
CA LYS A 142 -5.88 14.24 -3.74
C LYS A 142 -6.62 12.92 -3.84
N GLU A 143 -6.21 12.05 -4.77
CA GLU A 143 -6.77 10.71 -4.91
C GLU A 143 -6.60 9.89 -3.62
N LEU A 144 -5.40 9.91 -3.01
CA LEU A 144 -5.16 9.27 -1.71
C LEU A 144 -6.04 9.85 -0.59
N PHE A 145 -6.31 11.15 -0.59
CA PHE A 145 -7.22 11.75 0.38
C PHE A 145 -8.66 11.27 0.18
N GLU A 146 -9.13 11.15 -1.07
CA GLU A 146 -10.45 10.61 -1.40
C GLU A 146 -10.59 9.16 -0.94
N PHE A 147 -9.61 8.30 -1.26
CA PHE A 147 -9.59 6.90 -0.79
C PHE A 147 -9.61 6.82 0.74
N TYR A 148 -8.88 7.70 1.42
CA TYR A 148 -8.89 7.76 2.88
C TYR A 148 -10.28 8.14 3.43
N GLN A 149 -10.91 9.19 2.90
CA GLN A 149 -12.26 9.59 3.33
C GLN A 149 -13.31 8.50 3.08
N GLU A 150 -13.19 7.76 1.99
CA GLU A 150 -14.09 6.65 1.68
C GLU A 150 -13.82 5.43 2.57
N SER A 151 -12.57 5.10 2.83
CA SER A 151 -12.19 3.97 3.69
C SER A 151 -12.72 4.09 5.12
N LEU A 152 -12.91 5.32 5.62
CA LEU A 152 -13.51 5.60 6.93
C LEU A 152 -15.02 5.36 6.99
N LYS A 153 -15.71 5.25 5.84
CA LYS A 153 -17.17 5.07 5.76
C LYS A 153 -17.60 3.61 5.64
N ILE A 154 -16.66 2.71 5.36
CA ILE A 154 -16.90 1.29 5.14
C ILE A 154 -16.80 0.58 6.49
N TYR A 155 -17.95 0.11 7.02
CA TYR A 155 -18.09 -0.53 8.34
C TYR A 155 -18.19 -2.05 8.26
#